data_AF-A0A969G412-F1
#
_entry.id   AF-A0A969G412-F1
#
_cell.length_a   1.000
_cell.length_b   1.000
_cell.length_c   1.000
_cell.angle_alpha   90.00
_cell.angle_beta   90.00
_cell.angle_gamma   90.00
#
_symmetry.space_group_name_H-M   'P 1'
#
loop_
_entity.id
_entity.type
_entity.pdbx_description
1 polymer ?
#
loop_
_entity_poly.entity_id
_entity_poly.type
_entity_poly.pdbx_seq_one_letter_code
_entity_poly.pdbx_strand_id
1 'polypeptide(L)'
;MGYDSKKAEELSVMKYGKSFKMNLKKVRRLVIGRSPYLWVLAVMGSLTTAAQIVQAEQPKIGWVQDLTAGDRACYVTITDSQNIVTTELAGFDICEQDLVGKQVRFTYEIGNVVAEECNGDLDCGLSDTVSLIREATVLPRPLPFLSTAEIETLKISVVDGANSWFGLAGLNKVDHPPAISEELVSYRQRWQKIDPAIAPFLGVWRNDEYANNRYTLNIFPSQSRTHVCVVAFKLEWSLSLWDETTQDYSIKDVISEGIFSISLGNAGSAQLRSSEIRLSELAIAQAPFDLFEDHNVELISMLVGQNNTRTLAAAGLPLVPSDLSEEQNLAVKQAIADYGCIID
;
A
#
# COMPACT_ATOMS: atom_id res chain seq x y z
N MET A 1 -49.20 21.21 13.52
CA MET A 1 -48.33 22.18 12.83
C MET A 1 -47.60 21.41 11.73
N GLY A 2 -48.08 21.51 10.50
CA GLY A 2 -47.50 20.83 9.34
C GLY A 2 -46.51 21.75 8.64
N TYR A 3 -45.33 21.25 8.31
CA TYR A 3 -44.35 21.96 7.49
C TYR A 3 -44.40 21.42 6.06
N ASP A 4 -44.73 22.32 5.15
CA ASP A 4 -44.90 22.11 3.71
C ASP A 4 -43.54 22.15 3.00
N SER A 5 -43.31 21.17 2.12
CA SER A 5 -42.05 20.95 1.40
C SER A 5 -42.23 21.35 -0.07
N LYS A 6 -42.01 22.63 -0.37
CA LYS A 6 -41.91 23.11 -1.75
C LYS A 6 -40.95 24.30 -1.86
N LYS A 7 -39.73 24.04 -2.32
CA LYS A 7 -39.00 24.85 -3.31
C LYS A 7 -37.65 24.22 -3.61
N ALA A 8 -37.66 23.36 -4.63
CA ALA A 8 -36.52 23.15 -5.51
C ALA A 8 -36.67 24.09 -6.72
N GLU A 9 -35.56 24.32 -7.42
CA GLU A 9 -35.36 25.18 -8.60
C GLU A 9 -35.17 26.67 -8.33
N GLU A 10 -33.91 27.12 -8.30
CA GLU A 10 -33.38 28.02 -9.34
C GLU A 10 -31.86 28.24 -9.15
N LEU A 11 -31.17 28.52 -10.27
CA LEU A 11 -29.80 29.02 -10.44
C LEU A 11 -28.68 28.01 -10.71
N SER A 12 -28.71 27.50 -11.94
CA SER A 12 -27.53 27.25 -12.75
C SER A 12 -27.15 28.52 -13.56
N VAL A 13 -25.87 28.58 -13.95
CA VAL A 13 -25.20 29.53 -14.88
C VAL A 13 -24.34 30.61 -14.20
N MET A 14 -23.07 30.27 -13.96
CA MET A 14 -21.97 31.24 -14.09
C MET A 14 -20.95 30.73 -15.11
N LYS A 15 -20.85 31.50 -16.19
CA LYS A 15 -19.84 31.42 -17.25
C LYS A 15 -18.47 31.82 -16.68
N TYR A 16 -17.44 31.00 -16.91
CA TYR A 16 -16.06 31.48 -16.86
C TYR A 16 -15.38 31.20 -18.20
N GLY A 17 -15.22 32.27 -18.97
CA GLY A 17 -14.25 32.34 -20.06
C GLY A 17 -13.02 33.08 -19.56
N LYS A 18 -11.83 32.51 -19.76
CA LYS A 18 -10.59 33.25 -19.94
C LYS A 18 -9.58 32.42 -20.72
N SER A 19 -9.26 32.93 -21.90
CA SER A 19 -8.25 32.43 -22.82
C SER A 19 -6.85 32.63 -22.25
N PHE A 20 -6.06 31.56 -22.15
CA PHE A 20 -4.65 31.62 -21.79
C PHE A 20 -3.79 31.50 -23.05
N LYS A 21 -3.12 32.59 -23.43
CA LYS A 21 -2.09 32.59 -24.49
C LYS A 21 -0.74 32.25 -23.87
N MET A 22 -0.20 31.07 -24.17
CA MET A 22 1.20 30.72 -23.86
C MET A 22 2.15 31.30 -24.91
N ASN A 23 3.14 32.04 -24.43
CA ASN A 23 4.20 32.67 -25.21
C ASN A 23 5.45 31.76 -25.15
N LEU A 24 5.71 30.99 -26.20
CA LEU A 24 6.91 30.17 -26.34
C LEU A 24 8.09 31.06 -26.74
N LYS A 25 9.05 31.27 -25.83
CA LYS A 25 10.35 31.84 -26.16
C LYS A 25 11.50 30.88 -25.84
N LYS A 26 12.20 30.53 -26.93
CA LYS A 26 13.64 30.32 -27.08
C LYS A 26 14.30 29.19 -26.28
N VAL A 27 14.38 28.03 -26.93
CA VAL A 27 15.40 27.00 -26.70
C VAL A 27 16.76 27.53 -27.19
N ARG A 28 17.76 27.61 -26.30
CA ARG A 28 19.17 27.81 -26.67
C ARG A 28 19.86 26.46 -26.77
N ARG A 29 20.48 26.21 -27.93
CA ARG A 29 21.35 25.07 -28.22
C ARG A 29 22.58 25.11 -27.31
N LEU A 30 22.86 24.02 -26.61
CA LEU A 30 24.15 23.79 -25.94
C LEU A 30 25.08 23.08 -26.93
N VAL A 31 26.26 23.65 -27.12
CA VAL A 31 27.34 23.19 -27.99
C VAL A 31 28.08 22.05 -27.30
N ILE A 32 28.19 20.91 -27.97
CA ILE A 32 28.96 19.74 -27.52
C ILE A 32 30.43 19.99 -27.90
N GLY A 33 31.28 20.20 -26.90
CA GLY A 33 32.74 20.21 -27.05
C GLY A 33 33.29 18.79 -27.05
N ARG A 34 33.92 18.38 -28.17
CA ARG A 34 34.71 17.16 -28.28
C ARG A 34 36.04 17.34 -27.53
N SER A 35 36.35 16.42 -26.63
CA SER A 35 37.70 16.26 -26.07
C SER A 35 38.34 14.99 -26.66
N PRO A 36 39.52 15.08 -27.30
CA PRO A 36 40.27 13.93 -27.76
C PRO A 36 41.37 13.56 -26.73
N TYR A 37 41.76 12.29 -26.74
CA TYR A 37 42.88 11.68 -26.00
C TYR A 37 42.63 11.33 -24.53
N LEU A 38 42.48 10.03 -24.27
CA LEU A 38 43.40 9.35 -23.35
C LEU A 38 43.47 7.85 -23.72
N TRP A 39 44.67 7.42 -24.09
CA TRP A 39 45.02 6.02 -24.25
C TRP A 39 45.24 5.43 -22.84
N VAL A 40 44.47 4.42 -22.47
CA VAL A 40 44.76 3.61 -21.28
C VAL A 40 45.07 2.19 -21.73
N LEU A 41 46.27 1.75 -21.34
CA LEU A 41 46.85 0.43 -21.57
C LEU A 41 45.96 -0.65 -20.96
N ALA A 42 45.56 -1.61 -21.79
CA ALA A 42 44.88 -2.83 -21.38
C ALA A 42 45.88 -3.78 -20.71
N VAL A 43 45.81 -3.91 -19.38
CA VAL A 43 46.43 -5.01 -18.65
C VAL A 43 45.45 -6.18 -18.67
N MET A 44 45.72 -7.19 -19.49
CA MET A 44 44.95 -8.44 -19.53
C MET A 44 45.33 -9.30 -18.32
N GLY A 45 44.70 -9.04 -17.17
CA GLY A 45 44.67 -9.95 -16.04
C GLY A 45 43.51 -10.93 -16.23
N SER A 46 43.82 -12.20 -16.51
CA SER A 46 42.84 -13.29 -16.52
C SER A 46 42.28 -13.52 -15.13
N LEU A 47 41.15 -12.87 -14.82
CA LEU A 47 40.33 -13.17 -13.67
C LEU A 47 39.43 -14.36 -14.02
N THR A 48 39.78 -15.55 -13.53
CA THR A 48 38.86 -16.68 -13.41
C THR A 48 37.81 -16.32 -12.35
N THR A 49 36.69 -15.75 -12.79
CA THR A 49 35.51 -15.53 -11.95
C THR A 49 34.89 -16.90 -11.68
N ALA A 50 34.99 -17.39 -10.45
CA ALA A 50 34.17 -18.51 -10.01
C ALA A 50 32.71 -18.04 -10.04
N ALA A 51 31.91 -18.59 -10.96
CA ALA A 51 30.49 -18.36 -11.01
C ALA A 51 29.87 -18.95 -9.73
N GLN A 52 29.54 -18.08 -8.77
CA GLN A 52 28.68 -18.47 -7.67
C GLN A 52 27.29 -18.72 -8.25
N ILE A 53 26.84 -19.97 -8.21
CA ILE A 53 25.45 -20.32 -8.49
C ILE A 53 24.65 -19.73 -7.32
N VAL A 54 24.07 -18.55 -7.53
CA VAL A 54 23.10 -17.99 -6.60
C VAL A 54 21.85 -18.83 -6.75
N GLN A 55 21.60 -19.72 -5.79
CA GLN A 55 20.34 -20.43 -5.70
C GLN A 55 19.27 -19.37 -5.44
N ALA A 56 18.39 -19.15 -6.42
CA ALA A 56 17.34 -18.15 -6.31
C ALA A 56 16.43 -18.51 -5.12
N GLU A 57 16.19 -17.55 -4.25
CA GLU A 57 15.27 -17.71 -3.13
C GLU A 57 13.84 -17.96 -3.66
N GLN A 58 13.12 -18.90 -3.07
CA GLN A 58 11.79 -19.27 -3.55
C GLN A 58 10.79 -18.11 -3.35
N PRO A 59 9.92 -17.83 -4.34
CA PRO A 59 8.99 -16.71 -4.24
C PRO A 59 7.89 -17.00 -3.22
N LYS A 60 7.78 -16.17 -2.17
CA LYS A 60 6.67 -16.26 -1.20
C LYS A 60 5.36 -15.72 -1.74
N ILE A 61 5.43 -14.78 -2.70
CA ILE A 61 4.26 -14.16 -3.34
C ILE A 61 4.54 -14.04 -4.83
N GLY A 62 3.57 -14.39 -5.66
CA GLY A 62 3.68 -14.22 -7.10
C GLY A 62 2.36 -14.43 -7.84
N TRP A 63 2.39 -14.18 -9.14
CA TRP A 63 1.28 -14.47 -10.06
C TRP A 63 1.45 -15.86 -10.64
N VAL A 64 0.48 -16.73 -10.42
CA VAL A 64 0.49 -18.07 -11.02
C VAL A 64 0.18 -17.92 -12.51
N GLN A 65 1.15 -18.26 -13.35
CA GLN A 65 1.00 -18.24 -14.82
C GLN A 65 0.42 -19.55 -15.33
N ASP A 66 0.85 -20.67 -14.74
CA ASP A 66 0.47 -22.01 -15.17
C ASP A 66 0.51 -22.99 -13.99
N LEU A 67 -0.35 -24.00 -14.07
CA LEU A 67 -0.40 -25.15 -13.17
C LEU A 67 -0.43 -26.42 -14.02
N THR A 68 0.59 -27.26 -13.89
CA THR A 68 0.64 -28.54 -14.61
C THR A 68 0.82 -29.67 -13.61
N ALA A 69 -0.19 -30.53 -13.49
CA ALA A 69 -0.07 -31.78 -12.74
C ALA A 69 0.84 -32.72 -13.53
N GLY A 70 2.04 -32.98 -13.01
CA GLY A 70 2.99 -33.85 -13.69
C GLY A 70 3.15 -35.20 -13.00
N ASP A 71 4.29 -35.82 -13.25
CA ASP A 71 4.60 -37.20 -12.88
C ASP A 71 4.99 -37.35 -11.41
N ARG A 72 5.63 -36.34 -10.82
CA ARG A 72 6.20 -36.38 -9.46
C ARG A 72 5.55 -35.38 -8.50
N ALA A 73 5.00 -34.31 -9.03
CA ALA A 73 4.43 -33.20 -8.28
C ALA A 73 3.51 -32.34 -9.16
N CYS A 74 2.87 -31.34 -8.57
CA CYS A 74 2.32 -30.22 -9.30
C CYS A 74 3.44 -29.22 -9.63
N TYR A 75 3.58 -28.85 -10.90
CA TYR A 75 4.52 -27.82 -11.35
C TYR A 75 3.80 -26.48 -11.44
N VAL A 76 4.29 -25.49 -10.68
CA VAL A 76 3.67 -24.16 -10.58
C VAL A 76 4.61 -23.14 -11.23
N THR A 77 4.17 -22.51 -12.32
CA THR A 77 4.94 -21.41 -12.93
C THR A 77 4.51 -20.09 -12.31
N ILE A 78 5.46 -19.39 -11.67
CA ILE A 78 5.21 -18.20 -10.86
C ILE A 78 5.99 -17.02 -11.45
N THR A 79 5.33 -15.88 -11.62
CA THR A 79 5.99 -14.59 -11.87
C THR A 79 5.97 -13.75 -10.60
N ASP A 80 7.14 -13.43 -10.07
CA ASP A 80 7.25 -12.63 -8.85
C ASP A 80 7.08 -11.11 -9.10
N SER A 81 7.23 -10.31 -8.05
CA SER A 81 7.16 -8.83 -8.13
C SER A 81 8.29 -8.17 -8.94
N GLN A 82 9.39 -8.89 -9.17
CA GLN A 82 10.52 -8.46 -9.98
C GLN A 82 10.37 -8.88 -11.46
N ASN A 83 9.26 -9.53 -11.82
CA ASN A 83 8.99 -10.16 -13.11
C ASN A 83 9.95 -11.34 -13.42
N ILE A 84 10.54 -11.95 -12.40
CA ILE A 84 11.30 -13.18 -12.54
C ILE A 84 10.30 -14.33 -12.60
N VAL A 85 10.48 -15.21 -13.58
CA VAL A 85 9.65 -16.40 -13.76
C VAL A 85 10.39 -17.60 -13.20
N THR A 86 9.79 -18.31 -12.25
CA THR A 86 10.31 -19.57 -11.71
C THR A 86 9.27 -20.68 -11.84
N THR A 87 9.74 -21.92 -11.81
CA THR A 87 8.88 -23.11 -11.73
C THR A 87 9.17 -23.81 -10.42
N GLU A 88 8.17 -23.87 -9.56
CA GLU A 88 8.26 -24.49 -8.24
C GLU A 88 7.48 -25.81 -8.21
N LEU A 89 7.89 -26.70 -7.30
CA LEU A 89 7.18 -27.95 -7.04
C LEU A 89 6.15 -27.74 -5.94
N ALA A 90 5.01 -28.40 -6.07
CA ALA A 90 3.88 -28.27 -5.16
C ALA A 90 3.20 -29.62 -4.92
N GLY A 91 2.42 -29.70 -3.83
CA GLY A 91 1.47 -30.80 -3.64
C GLY A 91 0.49 -30.89 -4.81
N PHE A 92 0.04 -32.11 -5.15
CA PHE A 92 -0.91 -32.33 -6.24
C PHE A 92 -2.24 -31.57 -6.04
N ASP A 93 -2.64 -31.37 -4.78
CA ASP A 93 -3.81 -30.60 -4.37
C ASP A 93 -3.74 -29.12 -4.79
N ILE A 94 -2.54 -28.56 -4.98
CA ILE A 94 -2.38 -27.19 -5.50
C ILE A 94 -2.84 -27.10 -6.96
N CYS A 95 -2.60 -28.13 -7.78
CA CYS A 95 -3.00 -28.16 -9.18
C CYS A 95 -4.52 -28.28 -9.37
N GLU A 96 -5.25 -28.71 -8.34
CA GLU A 96 -6.72 -28.79 -8.36
C GLU A 96 -7.39 -27.44 -8.04
N GLN A 97 -6.61 -26.45 -7.59
CA GLN A 97 -7.11 -25.13 -7.25
C GLN A 97 -7.19 -24.21 -8.47
N ASP A 98 -8.19 -23.33 -8.49
CA ASP A 98 -8.28 -22.26 -9.49
C ASP A 98 -7.35 -21.10 -9.11
N LEU A 99 -6.05 -21.21 -9.43
CA LEU A 99 -5.05 -20.20 -9.10
C LEU A 99 -4.49 -19.45 -10.31
N VAL A 100 -4.64 -19.97 -11.53
CA VAL A 100 -4.07 -19.37 -12.74
C VAL A 100 -4.57 -17.94 -12.94
N GLY A 101 -3.63 -17.01 -13.17
CA GLY A 101 -3.89 -15.59 -13.31
C GLY A 101 -4.20 -14.86 -11.99
N LYS A 102 -4.10 -15.53 -10.84
CA LYS A 102 -4.27 -14.93 -9.52
C LYS A 102 -2.91 -14.65 -8.88
N GLN A 103 -2.87 -13.60 -8.07
CA GLN A 103 -1.75 -13.35 -7.18
C GLN A 103 -1.96 -14.20 -5.92
N VAL A 104 -0.94 -14.95 -5.52
CA VAL A 104 -1.03 -15.96 -4.47
C VAL A 104 0.13 -15.81 -3.51
N ARG A 105 -0.12 -16.03 -2.22
CA ARG A 105 0.89 -16.27 -1.19
C ARG A 105 1.12 -17.78 -1.05
N PHE A 106 2.37 -18.19 -1.09
CA PHE A 106 2.79 -19.58 -0.97
C PHE A 106 3.41 -19.86 0.40
N THR A 107 3.06 -21.00 0.97
CA THR A 107 3.75 -21.59 2.13
C THR A 107 4.47 -22.84 1.66
N TYR A 108 5.73 -22.99 2.07
CA TYR A 108 6.59 -24.11 1.67
C TYR A 108 6.82 -25.08 2.83
N GLU A 109 6.96 -26.36 2.51
CA GLU A 109 7.41 -27.40 3.42
C GLU A 109 8.44 -28.30 2.76
N ILE A 110 9.34 -28.90 3.56
CA ILE A 110 10.26 -29.91 3.05
C ILE A 110 9.51 -31.23 2.97
N GLY A 111 9.45 -31.82 1.77
CA GLY A 111 8.78 -33.09 1.49
C GLY A 111 9.60 -33.99 0.59
N ASN A 112 9.16 -35.24 0.46
CA ASN A 112 9.76 -36.20 -0.47
C ASN A 112 8.87 -36.33 -1.71
N VAL A 113 9.49 -36.27 -2.88
CA VAL A 113 8.87 -36.64 -4.17
C VAL A 113 9.57 -37.87 -4.72
N VAL A 114 8.90 -38.65 -5.56
CA VAL A 114 9.54 -39.73 -6.36
C VAL A 114 10.80 -39.17 -7.01
N ALA A 115 11.92 -39.88 -7.14
CA ALA A 115 13.15 -39.33 -7.73
C ALA A 115 13.02 -39.06 -9.24
N GLU A 116 13.81 -38.12 -9.80
CA GLU A 116 13.72 -37.76 -11.23
C GLU A 116 13.98 -38.94 -12.15
N GLU A 117 14.97 -39.74 -11.80
CA GLU A 117 15.38 -40.96 -12.49
C GLU A 117 14.28 -42.03 -12.58
N CYS A 118 13.28 -41.96 -11.71
CA CYS A 118 12.14 -42.88 -11.72
C CYS A 118 11.06 -42.50 -12.73
N ASN A 119 11.09 -41.30 -13.34
CA ASN A 119 10.10 -40.85 -14.33
C ASN A 119 8.63 -41.05 -13.88
N GLY A 120 8.34 -40.81 -12.60
CA GLY A 120 7.00 -40.98 -12.02
C GLY A 120 6.61 -42.41 -11.64
N ASP A 121 7.50 -43.41 -11.78
CA ASP A 121 7.23 -44.78 -11.33
C ASP A 121 7.28 -44.89 -9.80
N LEU A 122 6.13 -45.17 -9.18
CA LEU A 122 5.99 -45.34 -7.74
C LEU A 122 6.70 -46.61 -7.21
N ASP A 123 6.92 -47.61 -8.07
CA ASP A 123 7.57 -48.87 -7.69
C ASP A 123 9.11 -48.77 -7.71
N CYS A 124 9.66 -47.66 -8.23
CA CYS A 124 11.09 -47.40 -8.29
C CYS A 124 11.77 -47.31 -6.91
N GLY A 125 11.02 -46.87 -5.88
CA GLY A 125 11.48 -46.82 -4.49
C GLY A 125 12.52 -45.74 -4.16
N LEU A 126 12.89 -44.87 -5.13
CA LEU A 126 13.80 -43.74 -4.92
C LEU A 126 13.00 -42.44 -4.76
N SER A 127 13.51 -41.53 -3.93
CA SER A 127 12.87 -40.25 -3.63
C SER A 127 13.87 -39.12 -3.48
N ASP A 128 13.49 -37.93 -3.92
CA ASP A 128 14.23 -36.69 -3.68
C ASP A 128 13.55 -35.87 -2.57
N THR A 129 14.35 -35.29 -1.68
CA THR A 129 13.86 -34.33 -0.68
C THR A 129 13.93 -32.92 -1.27
N VAL A 130 12.77 -32.26 -1.39
CA VAL A 130 12.63 -30.95 -2.02
C VAL A 130 11.73 -30.03 -1.19
N SER A 131 11.81 -28.73 -1.44
CA SER A 131 10.87 -27.75 -0.88
C SER A 131 9.63 -27.70 -1.77
N LEU A 132 8.46 -27.99 -1.19
CA LEU A 132 7.17 -28.08 -1.88
C LEU A 132 6.25 -26.95 -1.41
N ILE A 133 5.54 -26.32 -2.34
CA ILE A 133 4.40 -25.47 -2.01
C ILE A 133 3.31 -26.37 -1.40
N ARG A 134 3.03 -26.11 -0.12
CA ARG A 134 2.03 -26.80 0.68
C ARG A 134 0.70 -26.08 0.68
N GLU A 135 0.73 -24.75 0.73
CA GLU A 135 -0.46 -23.93 0.75
C GLU A 135 -0.33 -22.77 -0.23
N ALA A 136 -1.46 -22.42 -0.85
CA ALA A 136 -1.60 -21.35 -1.82
C ALA A 136 -2.81 -20.50 -1.43
N THR A 137 -2.58 -19.32 -0.87
CA THR A 137 -3.65 -18.39 -0.49
C THR A 137 -3.80 -17.29 -1.53
N VAL A 138 -4.94 -17.23 -2.20
CA VAL A 138 -5.25 -16.14 -3.16
C VAL A 138 -5.27 -14.80 -2.43
N LEU A 139 -4.48 -13.86 -2.94
CA LEU A 139 -4.47 -12.48 -2.46
C LEU A 139 -5.58 -11.67 -3.14
N PRO A 140 -6.22 -10.72 -2.43
CA PRO A 140 -7.21 -9.83 -3.01
C PRO A 140 -6.64 -9.05 -4.21
N ARG A 141 -7.38 -9.02 -5.32
CA ARG A 141 -6.98 -8.26 -6.52
C ARG A 141 -6.89 -6.77 -6.20
N PRO A 142 -5.80 -6.07 -6.59
CA PRO A 142 -5.73 -4.62 -6.49
C PRO A 142 -6.84 -3.95 -7.33
N LEU A 143 -7.44 -2.90 -6.80
CA LEU A 143 -8.46 -2.12 -7.51
C LEU A 143 -7.84 -1.45 -8.76
N PRO A 144 -8.63 -1.04 -9.77
CA PRO A 144 -8.11 -0.23 -10.87
C PRO A 144 -7.59 1.12 -10.36
N PHE A 145 -6.73 1.78 -11.12
CA PHE A 145 -6.40 3.19 -10.86
C PHE A 145 -7.65 4.07 -10.97
N LEU A 146 -7.62 5.22 -10.29
CA LEU A 146 -8.66 6.24 -10.36
C LEU A 146 -8.75 6.82 -11.78
N SER A 147 -9.97 6.99 -12.24
CA SER A 147 -10.30 7.81 -13.39
C SER A 147 -10.11 9.30 -13.08
N THR A 148 -9.98 10.13 -14.11
CA THR A 148 -9.90 11.59 -13.96
C THR A 148 -11.09 12.17 -13.18
N ALA A 149 -12.30 11.65 -13.42
CA ALA A 149 -13.50 12.10 -12.72
C ALA A 149 -13.46 11.76 -11.22
N GLU A 150 -12.97 10.56 -10.86
CA GLU A 150 -12.78 10.19 -9.46
C GLU A 150 -11.72 11.06 -8.77
N ILE A 151 -10.62 11.39 -9.46
CA ILE A 151 -9.59 12.30 -8.93
C ILE A 151 -10.17 13.68 -8.64
N GLU A 152 -10.97 14.25 -9.54
CA GLU A 152 -11.62 15.53 -9.30
C GLU A 152 -12.61 15.48 -8.13
N THR A 153 -13.36 14.38 -7.98
CA THR A 153 -14.22 14.16 -6.81
C THR A 153 -13.41 14.10 -5.51
N LEU A 154 -12.27 13.42 -5.49
CA LEU A 154 -11.40 13.37 -4.31
C LEU A 154 -10.82 14.74 -3.95
N LYS A 155 -10.47 15.56 -4.94
CA LYS A 155 -10.01 16.95 -4.73
C LYS A 155 -11.10 17.84 -4.11
N ILE A 156 -12.37 17.62 -4.45
CA ILE A 156 -13.48 18.33 -3.80
C ILE A 156 -13.66 17.79 -2.38
N SER A 157 -13.65 16.47 -2.21
CA SER A 157 -13.82 15.80 -0.91
C SER A 157 -12.76 16.19 0.12
N VAL A 158 -11.52 16.49 -0.29
CA VAL A 158 -10.47 16.89 0.66
C VAL A 158 -10.74 18.28 1.22
N VAL A 159 -11.25 19.20 0.38
CA VAL A 159 -11.64 20.56 0.80
C VAL A 159 -12.88 20.53 1.67
N ASP A 160 -13.91 19.78 1.27
CA ASP A 160 -15.14 19.64 2.05
C ASP A 160 -14.87 18.98 3.41
N GLY A 161 -14.04 17.93 3.41
CA GLY A 161 -13.60 17.26 4.63
C GLY A 161 -12.80 18.17 5.56
N ALA A 162 -11.90 18.99 5.01
CA ALA A 162 -11.17 19.99 5.78
C ALA A 162 -12.13 20.97 6.47
N ASN A 163 -13.06 21.55 5.72
CA ASN A 163 -14.02 22.52 6.24
C ASN A 163 -14.92 21.91 7.34
N SER A 164 -15.38 20.67 7.15
CA SER A 164 -16.17 19.95 8.17
C SER A 164 -15.36 19.72 9.43
N TRP A 165 -14.22 19.06 9.31
CA TRP A 165 -13.40 18.68 10.46
C TRP A 165 -12.89 19.92 11.19
N PHE A 166 -12.34 20.91 10.49
CA PHE A 166 -11.77 22.10 11.13
C PHE A 166 -12.84 22.93 11.83
N GLY A 167 -14.03 23.06 11.22
CA GLY A 167 -15.15 23.74 11.84
C GLY A 167 -15.61 23.07 13.14
N LEU A 168 -15.72 21.73 13.15
CA LEU A 168 -16.08 20.99 14.35
C LEU A 168 -14.98 21.02 15.42
N ALA A 169 -13.71 20.92 15.01
CA ALA A 169 -12.56 20.97 15.89
C ALA A 169 -12.47 22.35 16.57
N GLY A 170 -12.66 23.44 15.83
CA GLY A 170 -12.73 24.80 16.37
C GLY A 170 -13.84 25.03 17.40
N LEU A 171 -14.89 24.22 17.35
CA LEU A 171 -15.99 24.22 18.31
C LEU A 171 -15.78 23.21 19.46
N ASN A 172 -14.59 22.58 19.55
CA ASN A 172 -14.26 21.50 20.48
C ASN A 172 -15.30 20.38 20.47
N LYS A 173 -15.81 20.02 19.29
CA LYS A 173 -16.77 18.91 19.10
C LYS A 173 -16.09 17.61 18.75
N VAL A 174 -14.89 17.69 18.20
CA VAL A 174 -14.08 16.59 17.70
C VAL A 174 -12.61 16.89 17.97
N ASP A 175 -11.75 15.89 17.87
CA ASP A 175 -10.31 16.07 18.10
C ASP A 175 -9.69 16.99 17.04
N HIS A 176 -8.68 17.76 17.44
CA HIS A 176 -7.95 18.60 16.51
C HIS A 176 -7.17 17.75 15.49
N PRO A 177 -7.17 18.13 14.20
CA PRO A 177 -6.35 17.46 13.21
C PRO A 177 -4.85 17.61 13.55
N PRO A 178 -4.05 16.54 13.40
CA PRO A 178 -2.63 16.58 13.70
C PRO A 178 -1.88 17.53 12.77
N ALA A 179 -0.88 18.22 13.32
CA ALA A 179 0.11 18.92 12.54
C ALA A 179 1.01 17.93 11.79
N ILE A 180 1.43 18.27 10.57
CA ILE A 180 2.44 17.47 9.87
C ILE A 180 3.78 17.56 10.61
N SER A 181 4.33 16.42 11.02
CA SER A 181 5.60 16.41 11.76
C SER A 181 6.80 16.63 10.84
N GLU A 182 7.82 17.36 11.33
CA GLU A 182 9.10 17.54 10.61
C GLU A 182 9.79 16.19 10.31
N GLU A 183 9.59 15.21 11.20
CA GLU A 183 10.09 13.85 11.05
C GLU A 183 9.47 13.15 9.83
N LEU A 184 8.14 13.23 9.67
CA LEU A 184 7.44 12.68 8.51
C LEU A 184 7.87 13.37 7.21
N VAL A 185 8.01 14.69 7.23
CA VAL A 185 8.52 15.44 6.07
C VAL A 185 9.92 14.94 5.68
N SER A 186 10.82 14.84 6.66
CA SER A 186 12.18 14.36 6.44
C SER A 186 12.21 12.91 5.95
N TYR A 187 11.32 12.06 6.48
CA TYR A 187 11.15 10.69 6.07
C TYR A 187 10.75 10.56 4.59
N ARG A 188 9.70 11.28 4.18
CA ARG A 188 9.24 11.29 2.79
C ARG A 188 10.28 11.88 1.85
N GLN A 189 11.04 12.90 2.27
CA GLN A 189 12.14 13.44 1.46
C GLN A 189 13.27 12.44 1.22
N ARG A 190 13.57 11.55 2.18
CA ARG A 190 14.52 10.44 1.96
C ARG A 190 13.96 9.45 0.95
N TRP A 191 12.72 9.03 1.13
CA TRP A 191 12.05 8.11 0.23
C TRP A 191 11.83 8.69 -1.17
N GLN A 192 11.65 9.99 -1.32
CA GLN A 192 11.57 10.67 -2.63
C GLN A 192 12.80 10.39 -3.50
N LYS A 193 13.97 10.17 -2.89
CA LYS A 193 15.22 9.84 -3.58
C LYS A 193 15.34 8.36 -3.94
N ILE A 194 14.67 7.49 -3.19
CA ILE A 194 14.72 6.03 -3.34
C ILE A 194 13.63 5.57 -4.31
N ASP A 195 12.40 5.99 -4.04
CA ASP A 195 11.20 5.70 -4.78
C ASP A 195 10.22 6.89 -4.73
N PRO A 196 10.28 7.79 -5.72
CA PRO A 196 9.46 8.99 -5.75
C PRO A 196 7.96 8.70 -5.93
N ALA A 197 7.58 7.50 -6.41
CA ALA A 197 6.18 7.18 -6.67
C ALA A 197 5.39 6.90 -5.39
N ILE A 198 6.04 6.33 -4.37
CA ILE A 198 5.40 5.98 -3.09
C ILE A 198 5.52 7.08 -2.04
N ALA A 199 6.56 7.91 -2.13
CA ALA A 199 6.96 8.84 -1.07
C ALA A 199 5.84 9.77 -0.56
N PRO A 200 4.96 10.36 -1.40
CA PRO A 200 3.88 11.22 -0.93
C PRO A 200 2.87 10.50 -0.02
N PHE A 201 2.73 9.18 -0.17
CA PHE A 201 1.73 8.39 0.53
C PHE A 201 2.23 7.81 1.86
N LEU A 202 3.54 7.70 2.08
CA LEU A 202 4.08 7.01 3.25
C LEU A 202 3.70 7.73 4.56
N GLY A 203 3.39 6.97 5.61
CA GLY A 203 3.10 7.53 6.93
C GLY A 203 1.81 6.99 7.53
N VAL A 204 1.47 7.51 8.72
CA VAL A 204 0.15 7.37 9.32
C VAL A 204 -0.76 8.46 8.79
N TRP A 205 -1.93 8.06 8.33
CA TRP A 205 -3.05 8.95 8.02
C TRP A 205 -4.22 8.56 8.89
N ARG A 206 -4.86 9.52 9.56
CA ARG A 206 -6.01 9.21 10.43
C ARG A 206 -7.12 10.23 10.30
N ASN A 207 -8.34 9.78 10.57
CA ASN A 207 -9.50 10.63 10.74
C ASN A 207 -9.97 10.49 12.19
N ASP A 208 -9.84 11.59 12.93
CA ASP A 208 -10.25 11.70 14.33
C ASP A 208 -11.54 12.54 14.48
N GLU A 209 -12.27 12.76 13.38
CA GLU A 209 -13.50 13.57 13.36
C GLU A 209 -14.57 12.96 14.27
N TYR A 210 -14.62 11.63 14.42
CA TYR A 210 -15.57 11.00 15.35
C TYR A 210 -14.90 9.86 16.10
N ALA A 211 -15.00 9.89 17.44
CA ALA A 211 -14.44 8.86 18.31
C ALA A 211 -14.93 7.45 17.95
N ASN A 212 -16.17 7.32 17.46
CA ASN A 212 -16.80 6.04 17.10
C ASN A 212 -16.61 5.64 15.61
N ASN A 213 -15.85 6.39 14.81
CA ASN A 213 -15.59 6.06 13.40
C ASN A 213 -14.16 6.44 13.01
N ARG A 214 -13.23 6.25 13.96
CA ARG A 214 -11.80 6.46 13.71
C ARG A 214 -11.33 5.49 12.65
N TYR A 215 -10.69 6.05 11.64
CA TYR A 215 -10.08 5.30 10.56
C TYR A 215 -8.62 5.70 10.47
N THR A 216 -7.73 4.71 10.59
CA THR A 216 -6.29 4.91 10.48
C THR A 216 -5.76 4.11 9.31
N LEU A 217 -4.85 4.70 8.56
CA LEU A 217 -4.22 4.12 7.40
C LEU A 217 -2.71 4.29 7.54
N ASN A 218 -2.00 3.18 7.70
CA ASN A 218 -0.55 3.16 7.78
C ASN A 218 0.01 2.65 6.46
N ILE A 219 0.88 3.43 5.83
CA ILE A 219 1.47 3.10 4.55
C ILE A 219 2.98 2.96 4.72
N PHE A 220 3.46 1.71 4.66
CA PHE A 220 4.86 1.34 4.82
C PHE A 220 5.53 1.16 3.46
N PRO A 221 6.78 1.59 3.30
CA PRO A 221 7.51 1.34 2.07
C PRO A 221 7.84 -0.15 1.90
N SER A 222 7.98 -0.59 0.64
CA SER A 222 8.45 -1.93 0.29
C SER A 222 9.90 -1.92 -0.19
N GLN A 223 10.58 -3.06 -0.05
CA GLN A 223 11.84 -3.32 -0.74
C GLN A 223 11.65 -3.35 -2.27
N SER A 224 10.47 -3.73 -2.74
CA SER A 224 10.10 -3.69 -4.15
C SER A 224 9.67 -2.27 -4.55
N ARG A 225 10.29 -1.73 -5.61
CA ARG A 225 9.91 -0.42 -6.16
C ARG A 225 8.42 -0.38 -6.49
N THR A 226 7.83 0.78 -6.33
CA THR A 226 6.42 1.10 -6.55
C THR A 226 5.44 0.31 -5.69
N HIS A 227 5.91 -0.46 -4.71
CA HIS A 227 5.06 -1.22 -3.80
C HIS A 227 5.08 -0.63 -2.39
N VAL A 228 3.97 -0.78 -1.68
CA VAL A 228 3.83 -0.39 -0.28
C VAL A 228 2.99 -1.43 0.44
N CYS A 229 3.14 -1.54 1.76
CA CYS A 229 2.16 -2.23 2.58
C CYS A 229 1.17 -1.21 3.11
N VAL A 230 -0.11 -1.51 2.90
CA VAL A 230 -1.22 -0.71 3.41
C VAL A 230 -1.86 -1.48 4.55
N VAL A 231 -1.76 -0.92 5.75
CA VAL A 231 -2.45 -1.41 6.94
C VAL A 231 -3.56 -0.42 7.27
N ALA A 232 -4.79 -0.76 6.93
CA ALA A 232 -5.95 0.03 7.33
C ALA A 232 -6.52 -0.53 8.63
N PHE A 233 -6.93 0.36 9.52
CA PHE A 233 -7.52 0.05 10.81
C PHE A 233 -8.84 0.80 10.93
N LYS A 234 -9.91 0.05 11.17
CA LYS A 234 -11.26 0.58 11.29
C LYS A 234 -11.84 0.19 12.64
N LEU A 235 -11.95 1.17 13.53
CA LEU A 235 -12.66 0.99 14.79
C LEU A 235 -14.17 0.92 14.53
N GLU A 236 -14.85 -0.01 15.17
CA GLU A 236 -16.32 -0.10 15.09
C GLU A 236 -16.97 0.91 16.03
N TRP A 237 -16.46 1.02 17.26
CA TRP A 237 -16.84 2.02 18.25
C TRP A 237 -15.89 1.97 19.45
N SER A 238 -15.83 3.08 20.20
CA SER A 238 -15.06 3.20 21.43
C SER A 238 -16.01 3.47 22.61
N LEU A 239 -15.76 2.81 23.74
CA LEU A 239 -16.43 3.08 25.01
C LEU A 239 -15.55 3.96 25.88
N SER A 240 -16.07 5.11 26.28
CA SER A 240 -15.52 5.83 27.42
C SER A 240 -16.06 5.21 28.71
N LEU A 241 -15.20 4.56 29.48
CA LEU A 241 -15.51 3.94 30.76
C LEU A 241 -14.90 4.80 31.87
N TRP A 242 -15.76 5.44 32.65
CA TRP A 242 -15.36 6.15 33.87
C TRP A 242 -14.92 5.15 34.93
N ASP A 243 -13.71 5.30 35.44
CA ASP A 243 -13.21 4.56 36.59
C ASP A 243 -13.35 5.45 37.84
N GLU A 244 -14.28 5.08 38.72
CA GLU A 244 -14.55 5.79 39.97
C GLU A 244 -13.35 5.80 40.92
N THR A 245 -12.45 4.81 40.81
CA THR A 245 -11.28 4.67 41.68
C THR A 245 -10.18 5.64 41.29
N THR A 246 -9.90 5.73 39.99
CA THR A 246 -8.86 6.62 39.45
C THR A 246 -9.38 8.01 39.14
N GLN A 247 -10.70 8.21 39.13
CA GLN A 247 -11.37 9.42 38.65
C GLN A 247 -10.93 9.79 37.23
N ASP A 248 -10.73 8.78 36.39
CA ASP A 248 -10.26 8.94 35.03
C ASP A 248 -11.16 8.19 34.04
N TYR A 249 -11.12 8.60 32.79
CA TYR A 249 -11.79 7.92 31.70
C TYR A 249 -10.81 6.97 31.02
N SER A 250 -11.14 5.68 31.01
CA SER A 250 -10.49 4.71 30.14
C SER A 250 -11.28 4.59 28.85
N ILE A 251 -10.62 4.74 27.71
CA ILE A 251 -11.22 4.46 26.41
C ILE A 251 -10.97 2.98 26.10
N LYS A 252 -12.04 2.21 25.98
CA LYS A 252 -12.00 0.82 25.57
C LYS A 252 -12.58 0.69 24.17
N ASP A 253 -11.71 0.40 23.22
CA ASP A 253 -12.09 0.17 21.83
C ASP A 253 -12.74 -1.20 21.67
N VAL A 254 -13.86 -1.25 20.95
CA VAL A 254 -14.50 -2.50 20.57
C VAL A 254 -14.05 -2.88 19.17
N ILE A 255 -13.59 -4.11 19.10
CA ILE A 255 -12.74 -4.69 18.07
C ILE A 255 -13.57 -5.82 17.45
N SER A 256 -13.93 -5.71 16.16
CA SER A 256 -14.72 -6.71 15.42
C SER A 256 -13.84 -7.72 14.67
N GLU A 257 -14.40 -8.76 14.03
CA GLU A 257 -13.60 -9.52 13.06
C GLU A 257 -13.31 -8.62 11.84
N GLY A 258 -12.02 -8.41 11.52
CA GLY A 258 -11.58 -7.54 10.42
C GLY A 258 -11.20 -6.09 10.80
N ILE A 259 -10.79 -5.84 12.06
CA ILE A 259 -10.39 -4.49 12.52
C ILE A 259 -9.26 -3.91 11.70
N PHE A 260 -8.34 -4.77 11.25
CA PHE A 260 -7.28 -4.38 10.36
C PHE A 260 -7.35 -5.18 9.07
N SER A 261 -7.01 -4.49 7.99
CA SER A 261 -6.71 -5.11 6.72
C SER A 261 -5.28 -4.80 6.34
N ILE A 262 -4.61 -5.82 5.81
CA ILE A 262 -3.25 -5.68 5.32
C ILE A 262 -3.27 -6.06 3.85
N SER A 263 -2.95 -5.09 3.02
CA SER A 263 -2.94 -5.26 1.57
C SER A 263 -1.64 -4.75 0.98
N LEU A 264 -1.18 -5.41 -0.07
CA LEU A 264 -0.10 -4.89 -0.90
C LEU A 264 -0.68 -3.80 -1.81
N GLY A 265 -0.10 -2.61 -1.72
CA GLY A 265 -0.40 -1.48 -2.57
C GLY A 265 0.61 -1.34 -3.70
N ASN A 266 0.17 -0.77 -4.83
CA ASN A 266 1.02 -0.39 -5.93
C ASN A 266 0.81 1.09 -6.28
N ALA A 267 1.90 1.84 -6.37
CA ALA A 267 1.92 3.25 -6.72
C ALA A 267 2.38 3.46 -8.17
N GLY A 268 1.65 4.29 -8.91
CA GLY A 268 1.99 4.64 -10.28
C GLY A 268 1.13 5.79 -10.77
N SER A 269 1.67 6.59 -11.69
CA SER A 269 0.95 7.75 -12.26
C SER A 269 0.40 8.72 -11.19
N ALA A 270 1.17 8.99 -10.13
CA ALA A 270 0.76 9.84 -9.00
C ALA A 270 -0.49 9.32 -8.26
N GLN A 271 -0.67 8.00 -8.24
CA GLN A 271 -1.77 7.32 -7.57
C GLN A 271 -1.25 6.13 -6.79
N LEU A 272 -1.97 5.77 -5.73
CA LEU A 272 -1.75 4.54 -4.97
C LEU A 272 -3.05 3.75 -4.94
N ARG A 273 -2.97 2.45 -5.21
CA ARG A 273 -4.09 1.53 -5.13
C ARG A 273 -3.70 0.28 -4.35
N SER A 274 -4.63 -0.24 -3.58
CA SER A 274 -4.58 -1.59 -3.03
C SER A 274 -5.88 -2.32 -3.32
N SER A 275 -6.13 -3.46 -2.69
CA SER A 275 -7.42 -4.14 -2.75
C SER A 275 -8.56 -3.39 -2.06
N GLU A 276 -8.24 -2.41 -1.22
CA GLU A 276 -9.24 -1.73 -0.38
C GLU A 276 -9.36 -0.24 -0.62
N ILE A 277 -8.23 0.39 -0.97
CA ILE A 277 -8.16 1.84 -1.09
C ILE A 277 -7.62 2.27 -2.45
N ARG A 278 -8.04 3.46 -2.86
CA ARG A 278 -7.49 4.18 -4.00
C ARG A 278 -7.28 5.64 -3.64
N LEU A 279 -6.08 6.14 -3.97
CA LEU A 279 -5.56 7.44 -3.60
C LEU A 279 -4.93 8.12 -4.81
N SER A 280 -4.92 9.45 -4.81
CA SER A 280 -4.11 10.23 -5.74
C SER A 280 -3.34 11.30 -4.99
N GLU A 281 -2.06 11.47 -5.37
CA GLU A 281 -1.23 12.58 -4.90
C GLU A 281 -1.86 13.93 -5.22
N LEU A 282 -2.61 14.02 -6.33
CA LEU A 282 -3.33 15.25 -6.72
C LEU A 282 -4.49 15.60 -5.79
N ALA A 283 -4.91 14.67 -4.93
CA ALA A 283 -5.92 14.88 -3.90
C ALA A 283 -5.30 15.02 -2.50
N ILE A 284 -3.97 15.22 -2.41
CA ILE A 284 -3.30 15.67 -1.20
C ILE A 284 -3.36 17.20 -1.16
N ALA A 285 -3.79 17.75 -0.03
CA ALA A 285 -3.90 19.19 0.17
C ALA A 285 -3.31 19.58 1.54
N GLN A 286 -2.68 20.75 1.61
CA GLN A 286 -2.29 21.35 2.87
C GLN A 286 -3.23 22.52 3.16
N ALA A 287 -3.70 22.62 4.41
CA ALA A 287 -4.58 23.67 4.86
C ALA A 287 -4.14 24.18 6.25
N PRO A 288 -4.16 25.49 6.48
CA PRO A 288 -3.88 26.05 7.80
C PRO A 288 -5.04 25.78 8.75
N PHE A 289 -4.74 25.54 10.03
CA PHE A 289 -5.73 25.32 11.09
C PHE A 289 -5.65 26.42 12.17
N ASP A 290 -6.16 27.62 11.86
CA ASP A 290 -5.86 28.84 12.63
C ASP A 290 -6.74 29.10 13.87
N LEU A 291 -7.37 28.07 14.44
CA LEU A 291 -8.40 28.30 15.48
C LEU A 291 -7.79 28.44 16.89
N PHE A 292 -6.63 27.84 17.15
CA PHE A 292 -5.94 27.90 18.45
C PHE A 292 -4.42 27.73 18.36
N GLU A 293 -3.93 26.97 17.39
CA GLU A 293 -2.52 26.71 17.14
C GLU A 293 -2.27 26.91 15.64
N ASP A 294 -1.39 27.84 15.27
CA ASP A 294 -1.09 28.13 13.86
C ASP A 294 -0.18 27.02 13.31
N HIS A 295 -0.79 25.99 12.72
CA HIS A 295 -0.08 24.92 12.03
C HIS A 295 -0.78 24.48 10.75
N ASN A 296 0.01 23.90 9.86
CA ASN A 296 -0.49 23.28 8.64
C ASN A 296 -0.88 21.82 8.90
N VAL A 297 -2.06 21.46 8.42
CA VAL A 297 -2.54 20.09 8.35
C VAL A 297 -2.42 19.63 6.91
N GLU A 298 -1.83 18.45 6.71
CA GLU A 298 -1.85 17.80 5.41
C GLU A 298 -2.93 16.73 5.37
N LEU A 299 -3.80 16.83 4.36
CA LEU A 299 -4.98 16.02 4.20
C LEU A 299 -4.89 15.22 2.91
N ILE A 300 -5.52 14.04 2.92
CA ILE A 300 -5.72 13.21 1.73
C ILE A 300 -7.16 12.70 1.72
N SER A 301 -7.78 12.68 0.55
CA SER A 301 -9.03 11.96 0.34
C SER A 301 -8.81 10.67 -0.44
N MET A 302 -9.60 9.64 -0.09
CA MET A 302 -9.48 8.30 -0.65
C MET A 302 -10.83 7.69 -0.96
N LEU A 303 -10.84 6.76 -1.91
CA LEU A 303 -11.98 5.86 -2.11
C LEU A 303 -11.73 4.56 -1.34
N VAL A 304 -12.67 4.18 -0.49
CA VAL A 304 -12.71 2.91 0.24
C VAL A 304 -13.89 2.07 -0.27
N GLY A 305 -13.64 0.83 -0.67
CA GLY A 305 -14.68 -0.09 -1.14
C GLY A 305 -15.49 0.45 -2.34
N GLN A 306 -16.83 0.41 -2.26
CA GLN A 306 -17.78 0.83 -3.31
C GLN A 306 -17.90 2.36 -3.45
N ASN A 307 -16.78 3.07 -3.56
CA ASN A 307 -16.69 4.53 -3.75
C ASN A 307 -17.07 5.39 -2.54
N ASN A 308 -16.93 4.89 -1.31
CA ASN A 308 -17.04 5.75 -0.14
C ASN A 308 -15.80 6.63 -0.03
N THR A 309 -15.97 7.95 -0.05
CA THR A 309 -14.89 8.90 0.15
C THR A 309 -14.59 9.05 1.64
N ARG A 310 -13.30 9.06 1.99
CA ARG A 310 -12.84 9.42 3.35
C ARG A 310 -11.70 10.40 3.26
N THR A 311 -11.72 11.40 4.15
CA THR A 311 -10.64 12.38 4.30
C THR A 311 -9.87 12.06 5.57
N LEU A 312 -8.54 11.98 5.47
CA LEU A 312 -7.62 11.70 6.56
C LEU A 312 -6.57 12.82 6.65
N ALA A 313 -6.00 13.02 7.84
CA ALA A 313 -4.86 13.90 8.07
C ALA A 313 -3.58 13.07 8.30
N ALA A 314 -2.45 13.55 7.77
CA ALA A 314 -1.13 12.99 8.04
C ALA A 314 -0.78 13.19 9.52
N ALA A 315 -0.44 12.11 10.23
CA ALA A 315 -0.20 12.14 11.66
C ALA A 315 1.25 11.85 12.06
N GLY A 316 2.01 11.11 11.26
CA GLY A 316 3.39 10.75 11.62
C GLY A 316 3.99 9.65 10.74
N LEU A 317 5.12 9.11 11.21
CA LEU A 317 5.83 8.01 10.56
C LEU A 317 4.96 6.74 10.46
N PRO A 318 5.17 5.87 9.46
CA PRO A 318 4.48 4.59 9.42
C PRO A 318 4.77 3.80 10.71
N LEU A 319 3.73 3.46 11.47
CA LEU A 319 3.87 2.72 12.71
C LEU A 319 2.75 1.68 12.84
N VAL A 320 3.07 0.54 13.42
CA VAL A 320 2.05 -0.45 13.78
C VAL A 320 1.27 0.11 14.97
N PRO A 321 -0.08 0.13 14.95
CA PRO A 321 -0.86 0.70 16.04
C PRO A 321 -0.49 0.08 17.40
N SER A 322 -0.31 0.94 18.41
CA SER A 322 0.19 0.55 19.75
C SER A 322 -0.88 -0.06 20.64
N ASP A 323 -2.15 0.12 20.27
CA ASP A 323 -3.36 -0.38 20.93
C ASP A 323 -3.65 -1.85 20.61
N LEU A 324 -2.92 -2.45 19.66
CA LEU A 324 -3.03 -3.87 19.34
C LEU A 324 -2.54 -4.75 20.49
N SER A 325 -3.19 -5.90 20.68
CA SER A 325 -2.66 -6.95 21.56
C SER A 325 -1.30 -7.43 21.06
N GLU A 326 -0.49 -8.04 21.94
CA GLU A 326 0.83 -8.56 21.56
C GLU A 326 0.76 -9.54 20.37
N GLU A 327 -0.23 -10.43 20.39
CA GLU A 327 -0.50 -11.39 19.32
C GLU A 327 -0.87 -10.69 18.00
N GLN A 328 -1.76 -9.70 18.04
CA GLN A 328 -2.15 -8.92 16.86
C GLN A 328 -0.96 -8.12 16.31
N ASN A 329 -0.16 -7.52 17.18
CA ASN A 329 1.02 -6.75 16.81
C ASN A 329 2.04 -7.65 16.10
N LEU A 330 2.28 -8.85 16.62
CA LEU A 330 3.14 -9.84 16.00
C LEU A 330 2.60 -10.28 14.63
N ALA A 331 1.30 -10.55 14.53
CA ALA A 331 0.66 -10.95 13.27
C ALA A 331 0.76 -9.84 12.21
N VAL A 332 0.53 -8.57 12.57
CA VAL A 332 0.67 -7.43 11.66
C VAL A 332 2.11 -7.27 11.20
N LYS A 333 3.08 -7.32 12.12
CA LYS A 333 4.51 -7.23 11.79
C LYS A 333 4.95 -8.35 10.86
N GLN A 334 4.53 -9.58 11.15
CA GLN A 334 4.83 -10.73 10.29
C GLN A 334 4.24 -10.54 8.89
N ALA A 335 2.98 -10.11 8.79
CA ALA A 335 2.34 -9.87 7.50
C ALA A 335 3.04 -8.76 6.69
N ILE A 336 3.46 -7.67 7.33
CA ILE A 336 4.25 -6.61 6.68
C ILE A 336 5.59 -7.16 6.17
N ALA A 337 6.27 -7.97 7.00
CA ALA A 337 7.54 -8.60 6.61
C ALA A 337 7.36 -9.60 5.45
N ASP A 338 6.28 -10.38 5.44
CA ASP A 338 5.96 -11.33 4.38
C ASP A 338 5.68 -10.66 3.03
N TYR A 339 5.16 -9.42 3.06
CA TYR A 339 5.02 -8.57 1.88
C TYR A 339 6.32 -7.83 1.49
N GLY A 340 7.42 -8.07 2.20
CA GLY A 340 8.72 -7.44 1.93
C GLY A 340 8.73 -5.94 2.26
N CYS A 341 7.93 -5.51 3.22
CA CYS A 341 7.86 -4.12 3.63
C CYS A 341 8.75 -3.82 4.84
N ILE A 342 9.16 -2.56 4.95
CA ILE A 342 10.11 -2.08 5.94
C ILE A 342 9.34 -1.42 7.07
N ILE A 343 9.59 -1.89 8.29
CA ILE A 343 9.15 -1.27 9.54
C ILE A 343 10.41 -0.64 10.14
N ASP A 344 10.46 0.68 10.19
CA ASP A 344 11.59 1.43 10.75
C ASP A 344 11.53 1.51 12.28
#